data_AF-A0A1S2LFC0-F1
#
_entry.id   AF-A0A1S2LFC0-F1
#
_cell.length_a   1.000
_cell.length_b   1.000
_cell.length_c   1.000
_cell.angle_alpha   90.00
_cell.angle_beta   90.00
_cell.angle_gamma   90.00
#
_symmetry.space_group_name_H-M   'P 1'
#
loop_
_entity.id
_entity.type
_entity.pdbx_description
1 polymer ?
#
loop_
_entity_poly.entity_id
_entity_poly.type
_entity_poly.pdbx_seq_one_letter_code
_entity_poly.pdbx_strand_id
1 'polypeptide(L)'
;MPPKVSIILTSYNRPNFVGKAIESVINQTMKDWELFVMDDSSNHETAKIIQSYLGDNRIYYINSGVKDEDRHKTTRYATLINQAISITKGKYLSYLTDDTVYLPNRLQVMTVYLDKHPSIDIVYSSQKVQILNEQLKIVSERKRNASRVLKKAANVVDHCSVLHTRRIAEKVFKKYKSYWDDNPECWHNGDAVFWMRLNEFQPFYPIPHVLDQTVKAPQCFQLLNRFLPNEIPNGTLVKGLSPEIYVIDRKIRRKLTSEMFKALKYDRSNIVDVTDPLLFKYPLGAEVDQSALSNPEFFPNQRLIKGANTNQIYYLENNQKRLIEPRTFKRFGFKVAEIITVNPDLLSLFKEGQPIEAVFNPNYLLPDNLVFQIGSGYYLSMENQLHLIDMNILRRLNLTTSKVIQLSQNEANVLNQGAPINWGFQK
;
A
#
# COMPACT_ATOMS: atom_id res chain seq x y z
N MET A 1 -2.89 30.76 27.59
CA MET A 1 -4.05 29.85 27.72
C MET A 1 -3.84 28.68 26.77
N PRO A 2 -4.30 27.45 27.09
CA PRO A 2 -4.23 26.34 26.14
C PRO A 2 -5.09 26.67 24.90
N PRO A 3 -4.68 26.23 23.70
CA PRO A 3 -5.45 26.49 22.50
C PRO A 3 -6.82 25.81 22.55
N LYS A 4 -7.80 26.32 21.80
CA LYS A 4 -9.14 25.70 21.79
C LYS A 4 -9.19 24.39 21.02
N VAL A 5 -8.49 24.30 19.89
CA VAL A 5 -8.44 23.10 19.05
C VAL A 5 -7.00 22.68 18.81
N SER A 6 -6.72 21.39 19.01
CA SER A 6 -5.50 20.76 18.49
C SER A 6 -5.82 20.03 17.19
N ILE A 7 -5.07 20.36 16.16
CA ILE A 7 -5.19 19.75 14.84
C ILE A 7 -3.98 18.85 14.68
N ILE A 8 -4.22 17.59 14.33
CA ILE A 8 -3.17 16.60 14.12
C ILE A 8 -3.14 16.30 12.63
N LEU A 9 -2.09 16.76 11.95
CA LEU A 9 -1.81 16.48 10.56
C LEU A 9 -0.80 15.34 10.47
N THR A 10 -1.12 14.24 9.79
CA THR A 10 -0.11 13.22 9.45
C THR A 10 0.37 13.42 8.02
N SER A 11 1.69 13.37 7.81
CA SER A 11 2.33 13.59 6.50
C SER A 11 3.26 12.43 6.15
N TYR A 12 3.20 11.99 4.88
CA TYR A 12 4.19 11.07 4.31
C TYR A 12 4.33 11.23 2.79
N ASN A 13 5.47 11.78 2.34
CA ASN A 13 5.88 11.82 0.93
C ASN A 13 4.87 12.48 -0.03
N ARG A 14 4.23 13.59 0.36
CA ARG A 14 3.26 14.32 -0.47
C ARG A 14 3.60 15.80 -0.69
N PRO A 15 4.72 16.11 -1.35
CA PRO A 15 5.19 17.49 -1.51
C PRO A 15 4.19 18.39 -2.26
N ASN A 16 3.42 17.82 -3.20
CA ASN A 16 2.42 18.57 -3.99
C ASN A 16 1.17 19.02 -3.21
N PHE A 17 0.95 18.49 -2.00
CA PHE A 17 -0.32 18.66 -1.27
C PHE A 17 -0.12 19.18 0.16
N VAL A 18 0.94 18.79 0.86
CA VAL A 18 1.12 19.09 2.30
C VAL A 18 1.09 20.60 2.61
N GLY A 19 1.69 21.44 1.74
CA GLY A 19 1.66 22.89 1.91
C GLY A 19 0.23 23.46 1.89
N LYS A 20 -0.62 22.97 0.97
CA LYS A 20 -2.04 23.37 0.89
C LYS A 20 -2.82 22.94 2.13
N ALA A 21 -2.53 21.76 2.67
CA ALA A 21 -3.14 21.28 3.91
C ALA A 21 -2.81 22.21 5.09
N ILE A 22 -1.53 22.57 5.26
CA ILE A 22 -1.06 23.48 6.32
C ILE A 22 -1.66 24.89 6.13
N GLU A 23 -1.61 25.44 4.92
CA GLU A 23 -2.19 26.76 4.59
C GLU A 23 -3.69 26.81 4.89
N SER A 24 -4.42 25.72 4.66
CA SER A 24 -5.85 25.63 4.95
C SER A 24 -6.17 25.78 6.45
N VAL A 25 -5.23 25.38 7.32
CA VAL A 25 -5.31 25.58 8.78
C VAL A 25 -4.95 27.01 9.15
N ILE A 26 -3.86 27.55 8.59
CA ILE A 26 -3.42 28.95 8.80
C ILE A 26 -4.56 29.93 8.48
N ASN A 27 -5.27 29.66 7.38
CA ASN A 27 -6.35 30.48 6.84
C ASN A 27 -7.72 30.26 7.51
N GLN A 28 -7.81 29.45 8.57
CA GLN A 28 -9.06 29.32 9.32
C GLN A 28 -9.50 30.66 9.93
N THR A 29 -10.81 30.94 9.92
CA THR A 29 -11.39 32.16 10.51
C THR A 29 -11.16 32.22 12.02
N MET A 30 -11.26 31.07 12.70
CA MET A 30 -10.88 30.92 14.10
C MET A 30 -9.35 30.83 14.22
N LYS A 31 -8.74 31.64 15.08
CA LYS A 31 -7.27 31.69 15.26
C LYS A 31 -6.72 30.93 16.46
N ASP A 32 -7.61 30.49 17.36
CA ASP A 32 -7.28 29.80 18.60
C ASP A 32 -7.11 28.28 18.39
N TRP A 33 -5.99 27.91 17.79
CA TRP A 33 -5.63 26.53 17.48
C TRP A 33 -4.12 26.30 17.59
N GLU A 34 -3.73 25.03 17.72
CA GLU A 34 -2.37 24.53 17.49
C GLU A 34 -2.41 23.44 16.42
N LEU A 35 -1.37 23.35 15.61
CA LEU A 35 -1.21 22.36 14.56
C LEU A 35 0.03 21.51 14.83
N PHE A 36 -0.17 20.21 14.96
CA PHE A 36 0.91 19.22 15.05
C PHE A 36 1.06 18.54 13.70
N VAL A 37 2.14 18.85 12.99
CA VAL A 37 2.54 18.17 11.77
C VAL A 37 3.41 16.98 12.15
N MET A 38 2.79 15.81 12.17
CA MET A 38 3.41 14.53 12.44
C MET A 38 3.90 13.91 11.13
N ASP A 39 5.19 14.11 10.84
CA ASP A 39 5.81 13.61 9.62
C ASP A 39 6.40 12.22 9.83
N ASP A 40 5.99 11.26 9.01
CA ASP A 40 6.44 9.87 9.09
C ASP A 40 7.80 9.66 8.41
N SER A 41 8.75 10.56 8.68
CA SER A 41 10.08 10.56 8.07
C SER A 41 10.01 10.62 6.55
N SER A 42 9.38 11.69 6.04
CA SER A 42 9.28 11.93 4.61
C SER A 42 10.62 12.26 3.96
N ASN A 43 10.63 12.23 2.63
CA ASN A 43 11.72 12.71 1.79
C ASN A 43 12.02 14.21 2.03
N HIS A 44 13.21 14.63 1.56
CA HIS A 44 13.71 16.00 1.73
C HIS A 44 12.74 17.07 1.20
N GLU A 45 12.08 16.83 0.06
CA GLU A 45 11.17 17.80 -0.55
C GLU A 45 9.96 18.09 0.36
N THR A 46 9.31 17.04 0.86
CA THR A 46 8.15 17.16 1.77
C THR A 46 8.57 17.82 3.08
N ALA A 47 9.69 17.38 3.68
CA ALA A 47 10.20 17.94 4.92
C ALA A 47 10.52 19.44 4.79
N LYS A 48 11.15 19.86 3.68
CA LYS A 48 11.47 21.27 3.42
C LYS A 48 10.21 22.14 3.32
N ILE A 49 9.16 21.65 2.65
CA ILE A 49 7.87 22.36 2.55
C ILE A 49 7.25 22.53 3.94
N ILE A 50 7.23 21.47 4.76
CA ILE A 50 6.69 21.58 6.13
C ILE A 50 7.49 22.60 6.95
N GLN A 51 8.82 22.53 6.88
CA GLN A 51 9.71 23.39 7.64
C GLN A 51 9.55 24.88 7.30
N SER A 52 9.14 25.22 6.07
CA SER A 52 8.91 26.62 5.69
C SER A 52 7.74 27.29 6.43
N TYR A 53 6.85 26.51 7.07
CA TYR A 53 5.73 27.05 7.84
C TYR A 53 6.04 27.22 9.34
N LEU A 54 7.24 26.84 9.81
CA LEU A 54 7.61 26.90 11.23
C LEU A 54 7.83 28.33 11.77
N GLY A 55 7.72 29.35 10.91
CA GLY A 55 7.64 30.74 11.35
C GLY A 55 6.35 31.07 12.11
N ASP A 56 5.28 30.28 11.95
CA ASP A 56 4.06 30.40 12.74
C ASP A 56 4.21 29.62 14.05
N ASN A 57 4.19 30.33 15.19
CA ASN A 57 4.42 29.75 16.51
C ASN A 57 3.32 28.77 17.00
N ARG A 58 2.23 28.62 16.24
CA ARG A 58 1.16 27.64 16.51
C ARG A 58 1.41 26.30 15.82
N ILE A 59 2.45 26.19 14.99
CA ILE A 59 2.78 25.00 14.21
C ILE A 59 3.97 24.28 14.84
N TYR A 60 3.76 23.00 15.14
CA TYR A 60 4.75 22.10 15.72
C TYR A 60 5.05 21.00 14.72
N TYR A 61 6.32 20.81 14.39
CA TYR A 61 6.76 19.74 13.51
C TYR A 61 7.48 18.64 14.30
N ILE A 62 7.01 17.41 14.14
CA ILE A 62 7.59 16.22 14.76
C ILE A 62 7.86 15.19 13.68
N ASN A 63 9.13 14.85 13.51
CA ASN A 63 9.53 13.75 12.63
C ASN A 63 9.59 12.46 13.44
N SER A 64 8.99 11.39 12.92
CA SER A 64 8.89 10.11 13.62
C SER A 64 10.22 9.37 13.81
N GLY A 65 11.22 9.66 12.96
CA GLY A 65 12.46 8.90 12.85
C GLY A 65 12.29 7.44 12.42
N VAL A 66 11.11 7.05 11.90
CA VAL A 66 10.85 5.66 11.49
C VAL A 66 11.77 5.29 10.33
N LYS A 67 12.35 4.09 10.41
CA LYS A 67 13.06 3.51 9.27
C LYS A 67 12.06 2.92 8.31
N ASP A 68 12.40 2.96 7.03
CA ASP A 68 11.56 2.40 5.97
C ASP A 68 11.18 0.93 6.22
N GLU A 69 12.14 0.11 6.65
CA GLU A 69 11.92 -1.30 7.03
C GLU A 69 10.92 -1.51 8.18
N ASP A 70 10.69 -0.51 9.02
CA ASP A 70 9.79 -0.60 10.18
C ASP A 70 8.36 -0.12 9.87
N ARG A 71 8.12 0.43 8.66
CA ARG A 71 6.82 1.02 8.30
C ARG A 71 5.64 0.04 8.34
N HIS A 72 5.91 -1.24 8.10
CA HIS A 72 4.89 -2.28 8.10
C HIS A 72 4.51 -2.75 9.52
N LYS A 73 5.32 -2.42 10.54
CA LYS A 73 5.17 -2.94 11.91
C LYS A 73 3.98 -2.35 12.68
N THR A 74 3.49 -1.19 12.25
CA THR A 74 2.33 -0.51 12.84
C THR A 74 1.54 0.21 11.75
N THR A 75 0.27 0.47 11.99
CA THR A 75 -0.51 1.43 11.20
C THR A 75 0.01 2.84 11.51
N ARG A 76 0.93 3.33 10.67
CA ARG A 76 1.80 4.47 11.00
C ARG A 76 1.06 5.74 11.38
N TYR A 77 0.02 6.12 10.63
CA TYR A 77 -0.76 7.31 10.95
C TYR A 77 -1.45 7.21 12.32
N ALA A 78 -1.92 6.02 12.73
CA ALA A 78 -2.49 5.80 14.05
C ALA A 78 -1.43 5.95 15.16
N THR A 79 -0.22 5.41 14.96
CA THR A 79 0.90 5.61 15.89
C THR A 79 1.24 7.09 16.05
N LEU A 80 1.34 7.83 14.94
CA LEU A 80 1.62 9.27 14.95
C LEU A 80 0.52 10.08 15.64
N ILE A 81 -0.75 9.75 15.39
CA ILE A 81 -1.87 10.41 16.05
C ILE A 81 -1.87 10.13 17.55
N ASN A 82 -1.59 8.89 17.97
CA ASN A 82 -1.47 8.54 19.39
C ASN A 82 -0.36 9.36 20.08
N GLN A 83 0.81 9.50 19.43
CA GLN A 83 1.89 10.35 19.91
C GLN A 83 1.44 11.81 20.03
N ALA A 84 0.80 12.37 19.01
CA ALA A 84 0.32 13.76 19.02
C ALA A 84 -0.75 14.01 20.11
N ILE A 85 -1.72 13.12 20.29
CA ILE A 85 -2.77 13.28 21.31
C ILE A 85 -2.15 13.44 22.71
N SER A 86 -1.04 12.75 22.99
CA SER A 86 -0.36 12.79 24.30
C SER A 86 0.31 14.13 24.65
N ILE A 87 0.65 14.94 23.64
CA ILE A 87 1.38 16.21 23.81
C ILE A 87 0.55 17.46 23.49
N THR A 88 -0.54 17.28 22.75
CA THR A 88 -1.51 18.34 22.43
C THR A 88 -2.31 18.77 23.66
N LYS A 89 -2.79 20.02 23.67
CA LYS A 89 -3.44 20.67 24.83
C LYS A 89 -4.86 21.16 24.59
N GLY A 90 -5.33 21.10 23.35
CA GLY A 90 -6.63 21.60 22.93
C GLY A 90 -7.81 20.92 23.60
N LYS A 91 -8.86 21.71 23.89
CA LYS A 91 -10.16 21.20 24.38
C LYS A 91 -10.79 20.25 23.36
N TYR A 92 -10.64 20.57 22.07
CA TYR A 92 -11.12 19.79 20.95
C TYR A 92 -9.95 19.20 20.16
N LEU A 93 -10.16 18.01 19.61
CA LEU A 93 -9.26 17.29 18.72
C LEU A 93 -9.85 17.23 17.33
N SER A 94 -9.00 17.43 16.33
CA SER A 94 -9.34 17.38 14.90
C SER A 94 -8.20 16.74 14.12
N TYR A 95 -8.53 16.01 13.06
CA TYR A 95 -7.57 15.23 12.28
C TYR A 95 -7.49 15.70 10.84
N LEU A 96 -6.29 15.71 10.27
CA LEU A 96 -6.01 16.18 8.93
C LEU A 96 -4.96 15.28 8.26
N THR A 97 -5.10 15.06 6.96
CA THR A 97 -4.10 14.40 6.13
C THR A 97 -3.45 15.41 5.18
N ASP A 98 -2.26 15.09 4.72
CA ASP A 98 -1.48 15.89 3.77
C ASP A 98 -2.11 16.04 2.37
N ASP A 99 -3.18 15.31 2.06
CA ASP A 99 -3.97 15.38 0.82
C ASP A 99 -5.39 15.95 1.00
N THR A 100 -5.66 16.54 2.16
CA THR A 100 -6.94 17.18 2.48
C THR A 100 -6.76 18.65 2.86
N VAL A 101 -7.72 19.49 2.51
CA VAL A 101 -7.77 20.89 2.94
C VAL A 101 -9.03 21.16 3.76
N TYR A 102 -8.90 21.97 4.81
CA TYR A 102 -10.04 22.52 5.53
C TYR A 102 -10.60 23.75 4.82
N LEU A 103 -11.93 23.87 4.77
CA LEU A 103 -12.56 25.10 4.30
C LEU A 103 -12.52 26.17 5.40
N PRO A 104 -12.50 27.48 5.05
CA PRO A 104 -12.06 28.54 5.96
C PRO A 104 -12.80 28.64 7.30
N ASN A 105 -14.08 28.26 7.36
CA ASN A 105 -14.92 28.36 8.55
C ASN A 105 -15.05 27.04 9.32
N ARG A 106 -14.35 25.96 8.95
CA ARG A 106 -14.52 24.61 9.52
C ARG A 106 -14.42 24.63 11.04
N LEU A 107 -13.31 25.11 11.59
CA LEU A 107 -13.07 25.07 13.03
C LEU A 107 -14.10 25.90 13.81
N GLN A 108 -14.44 27.09 13.30
CA GLN A 108 -15.44 27.95 13.91
C GLN A 108 -16.81 27.27 13.97
N VAL A 109 -17.29 26.74 12.84
CA VAL A 109 -18.60 26.09 12.74
C VAL A 109 -18.70 24.89 13.69
N MET A 110 -17.70 23.99 13.67
CA MET A 110 -17.73 22.77 14.47
C MET A 110 -17.61 23.06 15.98
N THR A 111 -16.72 23.98 16.38
CA THR A 111 -16.54 24.31 17.80
C THR A 111 -17.71 25.09 18.39
N VAL A 112 -18.29 26.03 17.64
CA VAL A 112 -19.50 26.77 18.08
C VAL A 112 -20.66 25.81 18.32
N TYR A 113 -20.81 24.77 17.48
CA TYR A 113 -21.84 23.76 17.70
C TYR A 113 -21.61 23.00 19.02
N LEU A 114 -20.40 22.48 19.25
CA LEU A 114 -20.09 21.76 20.48
C LEU A 114 -20.18 22.64 21.74
N ASP A 115 -19.77 23.90 21.67
CA ASP A 115 -19.89 24.83 22.80
C ASP A 115 -21.34 25.12 23.16
N LYS A 116 -22.25 25.18 22.17
CA LYS A 116 -23.70 25.35 22.40
C LYS A 116 -24.41 24.08 22.88
N HIS A 117 -23.77 22.92 22.71
CA HIS A 117 -24.33 21.62 23.07
C HIS A 117 -23.35 20.83 23.95
N PRO A 118 -23.16 21.21 25.23
CA PRO A 118 -22.14 20.60 26.10
C PRO A 118 -22.33 19.11 26.43
N SER A 119 -23.52 18.55 26.12
CA SER A 119 -23.81 17.12 26.17
C SER A 119 -23.31 16.35 24.95
N ILE A 120 -22.86 17.03 23.89
CA ILE A 120 -22.32 16.44 22.66
C ILE A 120 -20.79 16.49 22.69
N ASP A 121 -20.16 15.33 22.52
CA ASP A 121 -18.71 15.21 22.45
C ASP A 121 -18.16 15.12 21.02
N ILE A 122 -18.98 14.79 20.00
CA ILE A 122 -18.49 14.48 18.64
C ILE A 122 -19.41 15.05 17.56
N VAL A 123 -18.81 15.74 16.59
CA VAL A 123 -19.47 16.19 15.35
C VAL A 123 -18.71 15.75 14.12
N TYR A 124 -19.42 15.65 12.99
CA TYR A 124 -18.82 15.39 11.69
C TYR A 124 -19.45 16.21 10.57
N SER A 125 -18.67 16.59 9.57
CA SER A 125 -19.09 17.42 8.43
C SER A 125 -19.36 16.64 7.16
N SER A 126 -20.02 17.30 6.20
CA SER A 126 -19.98 16.83 4.82
C SER A 126 -18.59 17.07 4.24
N GLN A 127 -18.20 16.27 3.25
CA GLN A 127 -16.89 16.33 2.61
C GLN A 127 -17.05 16.40 1.09
N LYS A 128 -16.20 17.18 0.43
CA LYS A 128 -16.01 17.12 -1.02
C LYS A 128 -14.82 16.20 -1.34
N VAL A 129 -14.99 15.27 -2.27
CA VAL A 129 -13.94 14.35 -2.72
C VAL A 129 -13.67 14.60 -4.20
N GLN A 130 -12.44 14.92 -4.56
CA GLN A 130 -11.99 15.08 -5.93
C GLN A 130 -11.07 13.92 -6.32
N ILE A 131 -11.27 13.35 -7.50
CA ILE A 131 -10.40 12.30 -8.06
C ILE A 131 -9.55 12.95 -9.15
N LEU A 132 -8.24 12.75 -9.08
CA LEU A 132 -7.30 13.26 -10.08
C LEU A 132 -6.77 12.15 -10.99
N ASN A 133 -6.42 12.52 -12.22
CA ASN A 133 -5.62 11.68 -13.11
C ASN A 133 -4.11 11.83 -12.84
N GLU A 134 -3.29 11.16 -13.65
CA GLU A 134 -1.81 11.20 -13.57
C GLU A 134 -1.22 12.60 -13.75
N GLN A 135 -1.91 13.48 -14.49
CA GLN A 135 -1.51 14.88 -14.69
C GLN A 135 -2.06 15.81 -13.60
N LEU A 136 -2.57 15.24 -12.49
CA LEU A 136 -3.16 15.95 -11.36
C LEU A 136 -4.38 16.82 -11.73
N LYS A 137 -5.06 16.50 -12.83
CA LYS A 137 -6.31 17.16 -13.24
C LYS A 137 -7.51 16.43 -12.66
N ILE A 138 -8.52 17.18 -12.24
CA ILE A 138 -9.77 16.63 -11.71
C ILE A 138 -10.51 15.91 -12.83
N VAL A 139 -10.85 14.65 -12.61
CA VAL A 139 -11.65 13.82 -13.54
C VAL A 139 -13.01 13.45 -12.98
N SER A 140 -13.20 13.53 -11.67
CA SER A 140 -14.47 13.26 -11.02
C SER A 140 -14.54 13.98 -9.68
N GLU A 141 -15.76 14.37 -9.29
CA GLU A 141 -16.04 14.92 -7.98
C GLU A 141 -17.26 14.22 -7.37
N ARG A 142 -17.27 14.08 -6.05
CA ARG A 142 -18.44 13.63 -5.30
C ARG A 142 -18.52 14.30 -3.94
N LYS A 143 -19.72 14.29 -3.36
CA LYS A 143 -19.96 14.78 -2.00
C LYS A 143 -20.33 13.62 -1.08
N ARG A 144 -19.71 13.54 0.09
CA ARG A 144 -20.19 12.73 1.22
C ARG A 144 -21.04 13.64 2.11
N ASN A 145 -22.30 13.29 2.32
CA ASN A 145 -23.23 14.12 3.09
C ASN A 145 -23.24 13.73 4.57
N ALA A 146 -23.15 14.73 5.46
CA ALA A 146 -23.48 14.60 6.87
C ALA A 146 -24.93 15.01 7.10
N SER A 147 -25.85 14.05 7.01
CA SER A 147 -27.30 14.33 7.02
C SER A 147 -28.04 13.80 8.25
N ARG A 148 -27.42 12.95 9.08
CA ARG A 148 -28.09 12.29 10.20
C ARG A 148 -27.14 11.96 11.34
N VAL A 149 -27.69 11.76 12.53
CA VAL A 149 -26.93 11.25 13.67
C VAL A 149 -26.51 9.79 13.40
N LEU A 150 -25.24 9.45 13.63
CA LEU A 150 -24.68 8.13 13.34
C LEU A 150 -24.26 7.40 14.62
N LYS A 151 -24.90 6.26 14.89
CA LYS A 151 -24.45 5.27 15.89
C LYS A 151 -23.38 4.31 15.35
N LYS A 152 -23.16 4.34 14.03
CA LYS A 152 -22.15 3.55 13.29
C LYS A 152 -21.51 4.46 12.25
N ALA A 153 -20.42 5.12 12.61
CA ALA A 153 -19.68 6.07 11.78
C ALA A 153 -18.54 5.39 10.99
N ALA A 154 -18.09 4.22 11.44
CA ALA A 154 -17.09 3.39 10.77
C ALA A 154 -17.42 3.17 9.28
N ASN A 155 -16.45 3.39 8.40
CA ASN A 155 -16.58 3.30 6.94
C ASN A 155 -17.62 4.26 6.29
N VAL A 156 -18.24 5.15 7.07
CA VAL A 156 -19.21 6.16 6.59
C VAL A 156 -18.60 7.56 6.63
N VAL A 157 -17.97 7.88 7.76
CA VAL A 157 -17.34 9.18 8.03
C VAL A 157 -15.86 9.07 7.75
N ASP A 158 -15.34 10.03 6.99
CA ASP A 158 -13.93 10.10 6.62
C ASP A 158 -13.08 10.67 7.77
N HIS A 159 -11.83 10.24 7.83
CA HIS A 159 -10.79 10.69 8.76
C HIS A 159 -10.81 12.20 9.05
N CYS A 160 -10.84 13.02 8.00
CA CYS A 160 -10.65 14.47 8.10
C CYS A 160 -11.92 15.26 8.47
N SER A 161 -13.08 14.61 8.47
CA SER A 161 -14.38 15.27 8.61
C SER A 161 -14.89 15.34 10.04
N VAL A 162 -14.07 15.01 11.05
CA VAL A 162 -14.48 14.88 12.46
C VAL A 162 -13.80 15.91 13.34
N LEU A 163 -14.54 16.37 14.35
CA LEU A 163 -14.01 17.11 15.50
C LEU A 163 -14.71 16.59 16.77
N HIS A 164 -13.94 16.32 17.81
CA HIS A 164 -14.50 15.85 19.08
C HIS A 164 -13.81 16.46 20.29
N THR A 165 -14.42 16.29 21.47
CA THR A 165 -13.81 16.70 22.74
C THR A 165 -12.62 15.80 23.09
N ARG A 166 -11.62 16.35 23.77
CA ARG A 166 -10.56 15.55 24.37
C ARG A 166 -11.10 14.52 25.37
N ARG A 167 -12.13 14.91 26.14
CA ARG A 167 -12.81 14.07 27.14
C ARG A 167 -13.27 12.71 26.58
N ILE A 168 -13.85 12.66 25.38
CA ILE A 168 -14.29 11.37 24.82
C ILE A 168 -13.12 10.50 24.35
N ALA A 169 -12.03 11.12 23.89
CA ALA A 169 -10.79 10.40 23.59
C ALA A 169 -10.17 9.79 24.87
N GLU A 170 -10.21 10.51 25.99
CA GLU A 170 -9.75 9.99 27.29
C GLU A 170 -10.60 8.80 27.77
N LYS A 171 -11.92 8.80 27.50
CA LYS A 171 -12.78 7.64 27.75
C LYS A 171 -12.35 6.42 26.93
N VAL A 172 -12.04 6.62 25.64
CA VAL A 172 -11.49 5.58 24.77
C VAL A 172 -10.17 5.05 25.35
N PHE A 173 -9.22 5.92 25.66
CA PHE A 173 -7.93 5.52 26.23
C PHE A 173 -8.08 4.74 27.54
N LYS A 174 -8.98 5.17 28.44
CA LYS A 174 -9.24 4.46 29.70
C LYS A 174 -9.68 3.02 29.48
N LYS A 175 -10.52 2.79 28.46
CA LYS A 175 -11.08 1.47 28.10
C LYS A 175 -10.09 0.58 27.34
N TYR A 176 -9.45 1.11 26.28
CA TYR A 176 -8.64 0.31 25.36
C TYR A 176 -7.13 0.38 25.62
N LYS A 177 -6.68 1.28 26.50
CA LYS A 177 -5.26 1.58 26.75
C LYS A 177 -4.51 2.14 25.53
N SER A 178 -5.23 2.55 24.50
CA SER A 178 -4.77 3.33 23.34
C SER A 178 -5.92 4.20 22.82
N TYR A 179 -5.61 5.27 22.08
CA TYR A 179 -6.65 6.04 21.38
C TYR A 179 -6.99 5.33 20.07
N TRP A 180 -6.14 5.50 19.06
CA TRP A 180 -6.22 4.84 17.77
C TRP A 180 -5.58 3.45 17.84
N ASP A 181 -6.14 2.48 17.11
CA ASP A 181 -5.56 1.15 16.99
C ASP A 181 -4.45 1.18 15.94
N ASP A 182 -3.21 1.02 16.37
CA ASP A 182 -2.05 1.01 15.48
C ASP A 182 -1.58 -0.40 15.11
N ASN A 183 -2.40 -1.43 15.37
CA ASN A 183 -2.17 -2.76 14.83
C ASN A 183 -2.06 -2.70 13.29
N PRO A 184 -1.06 -3.33 12.66
CA PRO A 184 -0.93 -3.42 11.20
C PRO A 184 -2.16 -3.96 10.46
N GLU A 185 -2.97 -4.81 11.11
CA GLU A 185 -4.24 -5.30 10.55
C GLU A 185 -5.22 -4.15 10.24
N CYS A 186 -5.08 -3.00 10.91
CA CYS A 186 -5.95 -1.83 10.77
C CYS A 186 -5.46 -0.82 9.72
N TRP A 187 -4.41 -1.13 8.93
CA TRP A 187 -3.77 -0.17 8.02
C TRP A 187 -4.76 0.53 7.08
N HIS A 188 -5.77 -0.21 6.64
CA HIS A 188 -6.69 0.25 5.63
C HIS A 188 -7.91 1.00 6.18
N ASN A 189 -8.17 0.95 7.49
CA ASN A 189 -9.39 1.47 8.12
C ASN A 189 -9.19 1.93 9.58
N GLY A 190 -7.98 2.37 9.95
CA GLY A 190 -7.67 2.78 11.33
C GLY A 190 -8.57 3.91 11.84
N ASP A 191 -9.05 4.79 10.95
CA ASP A 191 -10.08 5.78 11.27
C ASP A 191 -11.42 5.13 11.63
N ALA A 192 -11.90 4.18 10.83
CA ALA A 192 -13.11 3.43 11.10
C ALA A 192 -13.03 2.68 12.45
N VAL A 193 -11.88 2.09 12.78
CA VAL A 193 -11.67 1.42 14.07
C VAL A 193 -11.76 2.42 15.22
N PHE A 194 -11.13 3.61 15.10
CA PHE A 194 -11.27 4.65 16.11
C PHE A 194 -12.71 5.19 16.22
N TRP A 195 -13.42 5.33 15.09
CA TRP A 195 -14.84 5.70 15.07
C TRP A 195 -15.73 4.68 15.78
N MET A 196 -15.45 3.38 15.65
CA MET A 196 -16.14 2.35 16.43
C MET A 196 -15.93 2.56 17.93
N ARG A 197 -14.68 2.78 18.37
CA ARG A 197 -14.36 3.03 19.79
C ARG A 197 -15.08 4.26 20.34
N LEU A 198 -15.16 5.34 19.55
CA LEU A 198 -15.90 6.56 19.93
C LEU A 198 -17.43 6.34 19.96
N ASN A 199 -17.98 5.57 19.02
CA ASN A 199 -19.41 5.27 18.98
C ASN A 199 -19.93 4.44 20.16
N GLU A 200 -19.06 3.76 20.90
CA GLU A 200 -19.44 3.11 22.16
C GLU A 200 -19.83 4.11 23.25
N PHE A 201 -19.35 5.35 23.16
CA PHE A 201 -19.63 6.40 24.14
C PHE A 201 -20.66 7.41 23.65
N GLN A 202 -20.64 7.78 22.37
CA GLN A 202 -21.60 8.73 21.82
C GLN A 202 -21.78 8.59 20.30
N PRO A 203 -23.00 8.81 19.75
CA PRO A 203 -23.18 8.95 18.32
C PRO A 203 -22.50 10.20 17.76
N PHE A 204 -22.23 10.20 16.45
CA PHE A 204 -21.67 11.34 15.74
C PHE A 204 -22.80 12.25 15.26
N TYR A 205 -22.72 13.54 15.56
CA TYR A 205 -23.75 14.52 15.19
C TYR A 205 -23.37 15.26 13.89
N PRO A 206 -24.30 15.35 12.92
CA PRO A 206 -23.99 15.91 11.61
C PRO A 206 -23.92 17.43 11.64
N ILE A 207 -22.95 17.98 10.91
CA ILE A 207 -22.91 19.36 10.46
C ILE A 207 -23.13 19.33 8.93
N PRO A 208 -24.32 19.70 8.42
CA PRO A 208 -24.70 19.52 7.02
C PRO A 208 -24.05 20.52 6.05
N HIS A 209 -22.83 20.96 6.36
CA HIS A 209 -21.99 21.81 5.53
C HIS A 209 -20.78 21.04 5.04
N VAL A 210 -20.35 21.32 3.80
CA VAL A 210 -19.03 20.86 3.36
C VAL A 210 -18.02 21.71 4.10
N LEU A 211 -17.15 21.08 4.90
CA LEU A 211 -16.12 21.80 5.66
C LEU A 211 -14.70 21.31 5.37
N ASP A 212 -14.54 20.26 4.57
CA ASP A 212 -13.26 19.75 4.13
C ASP A 212 -13.35 19.21 2.69
N GLN A 213 -12.22 19.27 1.98
CA GLN A 213 -12.07 18.78 0.62
C GLN A 213 -10.83 17.89 0.53
N THR A 214 -11.02 16.62 0.15
CA THR A 214 -9.93 15.66 -0.02
C THR A 214 -9.68 15.36 -1.49
N VAL A 215 -8.43 15.05 -1.80
CA VAL A 215 -7.96 14.75 -3.15
C VAL A 215 -7.46 13.31 -3.22
N LYS A 216 -8.01 12.54 -4.17
CA LYS A 216 -7.56 11.19 -4.49
C LYS A 216 -6.72 11.21 -5.77
N ALA A 217 -5.42 11.38 -5.60
CA ALA A 217 -4.45 11.24 -6.69
C ALA A 217 -4.16 9.74 -6.98
N PRO A 218 -3.66 9.38 -8.17
CA PRO A 218 -3.38 7.98 -8.53
C PRO A 218 -2.48 7.23 -7.53
N GLN A 219 -1.53 7.92 -6.91
CA GLN A 219 -0.59 7.38 -5.94
C GLN A 219 -1.12 7.38 -4.49
N CYS A 220 -2.39 7.72 -4.25
CA CYS A 220 -2.93 7.64 -2.89
C CYS A 220 -2.99 6.19 -2.42
N PHE A 221 -2.80 5.99 -1.11
CA PHE A 221 -2.71 4.67 -0.48
C PHE A 221 -3.89 3.77 -0.85
N GLN A 222 -5.12 4.29 -0.88
CA GLN A 222 -6.31 3.49 -1.16
C GLN A 222 -6.34 2.96 -2.61
N LEU A 223 -5.79 3.71 -3.58
CA LEU A 223 -5.70 3.25 -4.97
C LEU A 223 -4.53 2.29 -5.14
N LEU A 224 -3.38 2.57 -4.54
CA LEU A 224 -2.23 1.67 -4.56
C LEU A 224 -2.60 0.32 -3.93
N ASN A 225 -3.30 0.29 -2.80
CA ASN A 225 -3.67 -0.94 -2.11
C ASN A 225 -4.79 -1.74 -2.80
N ARG A 226 -5.50 -1.15 -3.75
CA ARG A 226 -6.66 -1.78 -4.38
C ARG A 226 -6.23 -3.00 -5.19
N PHE A 227 -6.88 -4.14 -4.94
CA PHE A 227 -6.60 -5.44 -5.54
C PHE A 227 -5.17 -5.97 -5.34
N LEU A 228 -4.39 -5.42 -4.40
CA LEU A 228 -3.08 -5.96 -4.06
C LEU A 228 -3.20 -7.13 -3.06
N PRO A 229 -2.57 -8.28 -3.33
CA PRO A 229 -2.54 -9.38 -2.36
C PRO A 229 -1.67 -9.02 -1.15
N ASN A 230 -1.92 -9.70 -0.02
CA ASN A 230 -1.11 -9.55 1.21
C ASN A 230 0.34 -10.01 1.04
N GLU A 231 0.57 -10.88 0.06
CA GLU A 231 1.88 -11.35 -0.36
C GLU A 231 2.01 -11.20 -1.87
N ILE A 232 3.05 -10.49 -2.29
CA ILE A 232 3.49 -10.33 -3.66
C ILE A 232 4.23 -11.60 -4.10
N PRO A 233 3.84 -12.20 -5.25
CA PRO A 233 4.52 -13.38 -5.80
C PRO A 233 5.99 -13.10 -6.16
N ASN A 234 6.85 -14.13 -6.04
CA ASN A 234 8.22 -14.07 -6.56
C ASN A 234 8.23 -13.85 -8.08
N GLY A 235 9.24 -13.13 -8.57
CA GLY A 235 9.37 -12.68 -9.95
C GLY A 235 8.60 -11.40 -10.27
N THR A 236 7.78 -10.88 -9.34
CA THR A 236 7.02 -9.64 -9.56
C THR A 236 7.94 -8.42 -9.51
N LEU A 237 7.83 -7.54 -10.51
CA LEU A 237 8.46 -6.23 -10.51
C LEU A 237 7.57 -5.24 -9.76
N VAL A 238 8.13 -4.55 -8.78
CA VAL A 238 7.38 -3.66 -7.90
C VAL A 238 8.07 -2.31 -7.75
N LYS A 239 7.26 -1.29 -7.48
CA LYS A 239 7.72 0.08 -7.22
C LYS A 239 6.85 0.71 -6.13
N GLY A 240 7.48 1.40 -5.18
CA GLY A 240 6.78 2.16 -4.14
C GLY A 240 6.52 3.61 -4.55
N LEU A 241 6.53 4.53 -3.59
CA LEU A 241 6.50 5.97 -3.90
C LEU A 241 7.82 6.48 -4.50
N SER A 242 8.94 5.83 -4.18
CA SER A 242 10.25 6.05 -4.81
C SER A 242 10.25 5.61 -6.29
N PRO A 243 11.02 6.26 -7.19
CA PRO A 243 11.16 5.84 -8.58
C PRO A 243 11.88 4.49 -8.76
N GLU A 244 12.50 3.96 -7.71
CA GLU A 244 13.27 2.72 -7.74
C GLU A 244 12.39 1.49 -8.03
N ILE A 245 12.92 0.60 -8.86
CA ILE A 245 12.26 -0.65 -9.24
C ILE A 245 12.94 -1.80 -8.51
N TYR A 246 12.13 -2.68 -7.95
CA TYR A 246 12.57 -3.87 -7.25
C TYR A 246 11.99 -5.11 -7.94
N VAL A 247 12.70 -6.23 -7.88
CA VAL A 247 12.13 -7.56 -8.09
C VAL A 247 11.94 -8.23 -6.75
N ILE A 248 10.79 -8.86 -6.54
CA ILE A 248 10.59 -9.77 -5.41
C ILE A 248 11.17 -11.13 -5.80
N ASP A 249 12.20 -11.58 -5.11
CA ASP A 249 12.86 -12.86 -5.35
C ASP A 249 13.03 -13.57 -4.02
N ARG A 250 12.50 -14.78 -3.85
CA ARG A 250 12.59 -15.56 -2.59
C ARG A 250 12.18 -14.75 -1.34
N LYS A 251 11.06 -14.01 -1.44
CA LYS A 251 10.52 -13.15 -0.36
C LYS A 251 11.47 -12.04 0.13
N ILE A 252 12.50 -11.70 -0.64
CA ILE A 252 13.28 -10.46 -0.47
C ILE A 252 13.03 -9.54 -1.66
N ARG A 253 13.15 -8.23 -1.46
CA ARG A 253 13.13 -7.28 -2.56
C ARG A 253 14.56 -6.94 -2.92
N ARG A 254 14.85 -6.90 -4.22
CA ARG A 254 16.18 -6.56 -4.72
C ARG A 254 16.04 -5.42 -5.71
N LYS A 255 16.77 -4.33 -5.47
CA LYS A 255 16.78 -3.19 -6.37
C LYS A 255 17.36 -3.61 -7.73
N LEU A 256 16.77 -3.11 -8.81
CA LEU A 256 17.22 -3.38 -10.18
C LEU A 256 17.92 -2.16 -10.76
N THR A 257 19.14 -2.33 -11.28
CA THR A 257 19.77 -1.30 -12.11
C THR A 257 19.07 -1.19 -13.46
N SER A 258 19.17 -0.02 -14.10
CA SER A 258 18.60 0.19 -15.44
C SER A 258 19.23 -0.73 -16.50
N GLU A 259 20.50 -1.11 -16.30
CA GLU A 259 21.24 -2.03 -17.15
C GLU A 259 20.70 -3.45 -17.02
N MET A 260 20.58 -3.93 -15.78
CA MET A 260 20.06 -5.28 -15.51
C MET A 260 18.59 -5.41 -15.85
N PHE A 261 17.79 -4.35 -15.73
CA PHE A 261 16.40 -4.35 -16.20
C PHE A 261 16.31 -4.77 -17.68
N LYS A 262 17.19 -4.22 -18.53
CA LYS A 262 17.26 -4.54 -19.96
C LYS A 262 17.91 -5.92 -20.20
N ALA A 263 19.02 -6.21 -19.51
CA ALA A 263 19.75 -7.48 -19.69
C ALA A 263 18.89 -8.70 -19.33
N LEU A 264 18.05 -8.57 -18.29
CA LEU A 264 17.12 -9.61 -17.84
C LEU A 264 15.78 -9.61 -18.60
N LYS A 265 15.66 -8.76 -19.63
CA LYS A 265 14.50 -8.66 -20.51
C LYS A 265 13.19 -8.41 -19.77
N TYR A 266 13.23 -7.60 -18.72
CA TYR A 266 12.03 -7.15 -18.05
C TYR A 266 11.24 -6.16 -18.90
N ASP A 267 9.93 -6.15 -18.73
CA ASP A 267 9.01 -5.22 -19.38
C ASP A 267 8.49 -4.22 -18.33
N ARG A 268 8.51 -2.93 -18.68
CA ARG A 268 7.98 -1.86 -17.83
C ARG A 268 6.48 -1.99 -17.61
N SER A 269 5.75 -2.58 -18.56
CA SER A 269 4.31 -2.83 -18.44
C SER A 269 3.96 -3.82 -17.30
N ASN A 270 4.95 -4.59 -16.83
CA ASN A 270 4.77 -5.56 -15.75
C ASN A 270 5.07 -4.97 -14.36
N ILE A 271 5.49 -3.71 -14.26
CA ILE A 271 5.77 -3.07 -12.96
C ILE A 271 4.45 -2.83 -12.21
N VAL A 272 4.38 -3.31 -10.98
CA VAL A 272 3.25 -3.14 -10.09
C VAL A 272 3.58 -2.04 -9.06
N ASP A 273 2.86 -0.92 -9.11
CA ASP A 273 2.95 0.07 -8.06
C ASP A 273 2.35 -0.49 -6.76
N VAL A 274 3.06 -0.39 -5.65
CA VAL A 274 2.64 -0.91 -4.34
C VAL A 274 2.72 0.17 -3.27
N THR A 275 2.05 -0.05 -2.14
CA THR A 275 2.21 0.81 -0.98
C THR A 275 3.57 0.56 -0.34
N ASP A 276 4.19 1.62 0.17
CA ASP A 276 5.47 1.52 0.87
C ASP A 276 5.42 0.52 2.04
N PRO A 277 4.41 0.51 2.94
CA PRO A 277 4.31 -0.51 3.98
C PRO A 277 4.33 -1.95 3.45
N LEU A 278 3.67 -2.24 2.32
CA LEU A 278 3.72 -3.57 1.71
C LEU A 278 5.10 -3.86 1.12
N LEU A 279 5.71 -2.90 0.42
CA LEU A 279 7.05 -3.05 -0.15
C LEU A 279 8.10 -3.29 0.94
N PHE A 280 7.99 -2.59 2.08
CA PHE A 280 8.90 -2.65 3.22
C PHE A 280 8.70 -3.88 4.12
N LYS A 281 7.65 -4.69 3.89
CA LYS A 281 7.52 -6.03 4.49
C LYS A 281 8.58 -7.01 3.96
N TYR A 282 9.11 -6.75 2.76
CA TYR A 282 10.15 -7.56 2.14
C TYR A 282 11.54 -7.03 2.52
N PRO A 283 12.41 -7.83 3.15
CA PRO A 283 13.77 -7.42 3.46
C PRO A 283 14.54 -7.02 2.21
N LEU A 284 15.37 -5.99 2.33
CA LEU A 284 16.24 -5.55 1.24
C LEU A 284 17.39 -6.56 1.06
N GLY A 285 17.44 -7.18 -0.11
CA GLY A 285 18.56 -8.02 -0.53
C GLY A 285 19.61 -7.26 -1.32
N ALA A 286 20.66 -7.99 -1.71
CA ALA A 286 21.69 -7.47 -2.63
C ALA A 286 21.05 -6.94 -3.92
N GLU A 287 21.52 -5.77 -4.36
CA GLU A 287 21.12 -5.17 -5.63
C GLU A 287 21.40 -6.12 -6.80
N VAL A 288 20.52 -6.13 -7.79
CA VAL A 288 20.71 -6.86 -9.04
C VAL A 288 21.43 -5.92 -10.01
N ASP A 289 22.76 -5.96 -9.92
CA ASP A 289 23.69 -5.27 -10.80
C ASP A 289 24.44 -6.26 -11.71
N GLN A 290 25.51 -5.81 -12.38
CA GLN A 290 26.28 -6.66 -13.30
C GLN A 290 26.90 -7.89 -12.62
N SER A 291 27.13 -7.88 -11.30
CA SER A 291 27.65 -9.03 -10.56
C SER A 291 26.70 -10.25 -10.61
N ALA A 292 25.41 -10.02 -10.86
CA ALA A 292 24.45 -11.11 -11.08
C ALA A 292 24.80 -11.97 -12.31
N LEU A 293 25.53 -11.44 -13.29
CA LEU A 293 25.96 -12.17 -14.49
C LEU A 293 27.15 -13.11 -14.25
N SER A 294 27.72 -13.12 -13.03
CA SER A 294 28.79 -14.03 -12.63
C SER A 294 28.49 -14.80 -11.33
N ASN A 295 27.42 -14.45 -10.61
CA ASN A 295 27.01 -15.13 -9.38
C ASN A 295 25.52 -15.56 -9.43
N PRO A 296 25.22 -16.87 -9.42
CA PRO A 296 23.83 -17.37 -9.47
C PRO A 296 23.00 -16.95 -8.25
N GLU A 297 23.61 -16.61 -7.12
CA GLU A 297 22.89 -16.14 -5.94
C GLU A 297 22.19 -14.79 -6.18
N PHE A 298 22.77 -13.96 -7.04
CA PHE A 298 22.30 -12.62 -7.35
C PHE A 298 21.45 -12.55 -8.63
N PHE A 299 21.45 -13.62 -9.43
CA PHE A 299 20.62 -13.73 -10.62
C PHE A 299 19.15 -14.01 -10.22
N PRO A 300 18.19 -13.16 -10.63
CA PRO A 300 16.79 -13.35 -10.24
C PRO A 300 16.16 -14.65 -10.77
N ASN A 301 15.32 -15.27 -9.94
CA ASN A 301 14.53 -16.44 -10.34
C ASN A 301 13.38 -16.07 -11.31
N GLN A 302 12.61 -17.08 -11.71
CA GLN A 302 11.50 -16.99 -12.66
C GLN A 302 11.94 -16.43 -14.03
N ARG A 303 13.16 -16.75 -14.46
CA ARG A 303 13.75 -16.34 -15.75
C ARG A 303 14.01 -17.54 -16.64
N LEU A 304 13.83 -17.34 -17.95
CA LEU A 304 14.22 -18.30 -18.96
C LEU A 304 15.66 -18.01 -19.37
N ILE A 305 16.54 -19.01 -19.24
CA ILE A 305 17.96 -18.87 -19.59
C ILE A 305 18.42 -19.95 -20.57
N LYS A 306 19.46 -19.66 -21.32
CA LYS A 306 20.26 -20.66 -22.07
C LYS A 306 21.73 -20.27 -22.09
N GLY A 307 22.61 -21.25 -22.20
CA GLY A 307 24.04 -21.00 -22.41
C GLY A 307 24.32 -20.61 -23.86
N ALA A 308 25.37 -19.81 -24.09
CA ALA A 308 25.78 -19.43 -25.45
C ALA A 308 26.19 -20.62 -26.34
N ASN A 309 26.60 -21.74 -25.73
CA ASN A 309 27.07 -22.96 -26.39
C ASN A 309 26.02 -24.09 -26.46
N THR A 310 24.78 -23.85 -26.02
CA THR A 310 23.74 -24.88 -25.97
C THR A 310 22.40 -24.35 -26.47
N ASN A 311 21.59 -25.26 -27.00
CA ASN A 311 20.20 -24.99 -27.38
C ASN A 311 19.20 -25.40 -26.28
N GLN A 312 19.68 -25.97 -25.17
CA GLN A 312 18.84 -26.28 -24.03
C GLN A 312 18.38 -25.00 -23.34
N ILE A 313 17.09 -24.96 -23.01
CA ILE A 313 16.46 -23.83 -22.33
C ILE A 313 16.11 -24.28 -20.92
N TYR A 314 16.37 -23.41 -19.95
CA TYR A 314 16.10 -23.67 -18.54
C TYR A 314 15.19 -22.60 -17.97
N TYR A 315 14.34 -22.99 -17.03
CA TYR A 315 13.62 -22.08 -16.14
C TYR A 315 14.37 -21.99 -14.82
N LEU A 316 14.69 -20.78 -14.37
CA LEU A 316 15.32 -20.56 -13.08
C LEU A 316 14.28 -20.49 -11.97
N GLU A 317 14.47 -21.29 -10.93
CA GLU A 317 13.62 -21.29 -9.75
C GLU A 317 14.40 -21.76 -8.53
N ASN A 318 14.32 -21.03 -7.42
CA ASN A 318 15.06 -21.32 -6.19
C ASN A 318 16.57 -21.59 -6.41
N ASN A 319 17.20 -20.81 -7.29
CA ASN A 319 18.59 -20.96 -7.75
C ASN A 319 18.92 -22.31 -8.40
N GLN A 320 17.90 -23.03 -8.86
CA GLN A 320 18.04 -24.20 -9.69
C GLN A 320 17.69 -23.85 -11.14
N LYS A 321 18.42 -24.42 -12.09
CA LYS A 321 18.03 -24.42 -13.50
C LYS A 321 17.25 -25.71 -13.76
N ARG A 322 16.01 -25.55 -14.21
CA ARG A 322 15.10 -26.65 -14.52
C ARG A 322 15.01 -26.77 -16.04
N LEU A 323 15.47 -27.88 -16.60
CA LEU A 323 15.43 -28.10 -18.06
C LEU A 323 13.99 -28.04 -18.56
N ILE A 324 13.75 -27.33 -19.66
CA ILE A 324 12.44 -27.26 -20.30
C ILE A 324 12.45 -28.12 -21.56
N GLU A 325 11.63 -29.17 -21.59
CA GLU A 325 11.51 -29.98 -22.79
C GLU A 325 10.85 -29.20 -23.95
N PRO A 326 11.19 -29.49 -25.23
CA PRO A 326 10.65 -28.75 -26.37
C PRO A 326 9.12 -28.67 -26.43
N ARG A 327 8.41 -29.75 -26.08
CA ARG A 327 6.94 -29.77 -26.04
C ARG A 327 6.38 -28.92 -24.89
N THR A 328 7.08 -28.86 -23.77
CA THR A 328 6.74 -28.07 -22.59
C THR A 328 6.75 -26.57 -22.90
N PHE A 329 7.74 -26.09 -23.66
CA PHE A 329 7.92 -24.67 -23.92
C PHE A 329 6.65 -23.99 -24.47
N LYS A 330 6.03 -24.63 -25.48
CA LYS A 330 4.77 -24.15 -26.07
C LYS A 330 3.58 -24.35 -25.15
N ARG A 331 3.52 -25.45 -24.39
CA ARG A 331 2.42 -25.74 -23.45
C ARG A 331 2.24 -24.60 -22.45
N PHE A 332 3.33 -24.25 -21.77
CA PHE A 332 3.35 -23.21 -20.74
C PHE A 332 3.40 -21.78 -21.29
N GLY A 333 3.52 -21.61 -22.62
CA GLY A 333 3.42 -20.29 -23.26
C GLY A 333 4.65 -19.42 -23.11
N PHE A 334 5.79 -20.03 -22.79
CA PHE A 334 7.07 -19.33 -22.78
C PHE A 334 7.36 -18.73 -24.15
N LYS A 335 8.01 -17.56 -24.16
CA LYS A 335 8.31 -16.82 -25.39
C LYS A 335 9.81 -16.81 -25.63
N VAL A 336 10.22 -17.05 -26.89
CA VAL A 336 11.63 -16.99 -27.28
C VAL A 336 12.25 -15.62 -26.98
N ALA A 337 11.44 -14.56 -27.10
CA ALA A 337 11.84 -13.19 -26.78
C ALA A 337 12.32 -13.04 -25.33
N GLU A 338 11.82 -13.83 -24.38
CA GLU A 338 12.14 -13.76 -22.95
C GLU A 338 13.40 -14.56 -22.56
N ILE A 339 13.96 -15.38 -23.46
CA ILE A 339 15.14 -16.20 -23.17
C ILE A 339 16.39 -15.34 -23.05
N ILE A 340 17.05 -15.38 -21.90
CA ILE A 340 18.32 -14.69 -21.63
C ILE A 340 19.49 -15.63 -21.98
N THR A 341 20.41 -15.18 -22.82
CA THR A 341 21.65 -15.92 -23.06
C THR A 341 22.65 -15.56 -21.97
N VAL A 342 23.15 -16.57 -21.25
CA VAL A 342 24.15 -16.40 -20.19
C VAL A 342 25.49 -17.04 -20.58
N ASN A 343 26.57 -16.61 -19.92
CA ASN A 343 27.87 -17.25 -20.04
C ASN A 343 27.76 -18.74 -19.60
N PRO A 344 28.34 -19.70 -20.36
CA PRO A 344 28.43 -21.10 -19.95
C PRO A 344 28.94 -21.33 -18.51
N ASP A 345 29.90 -20.52 -18.05
CA ASP A 345 30.43 -20.60 -16.69
C ASP A 345 29.32 -20.32 -15.66
N LEU A 346 28.58 -19.22 -15.82
CA LEU A 346 27.43 -18.92 -14.96
C LEU A 346 26.38 -20.03 -15.01
N LEU A 347 26.06 -20.54 -16.22
CA LEU A 347 25.09 -21.62 -16.37
C LEU A 347 25.50 -22.89 -15.60
N SER A 348 26.79 -23.17 -15.53
CA SER A 348 27.33 -24.34 -14.81
C SER A 348 27.24 -24.20 -13.29
N LEU A 349 27.18 -22.97 -12.77
CA LEU A 349 27.09 -22.68 -11.33
C LEU A 349 25.67 -22.88 -10.77
N PHE A 350 24.62 -22.84 -11.60
CA PHE A 350 23.26 -23.15 -11.15
C PHE A 350 23.12 -24.66 -10.90
N LYS A 351 22.52 -25.01 -9.76
CA LYS A 351 22.19 -26.40 -9.44
C LYS A 351 21.14 -26.94 -10.43
N GLU A 352 21.25 -28.20 -10.80
CA GLU A 352 20.21 -28.86 -11.59
C GLU A 352 18.95 -29.04 -10.73
N GLY A 353 17.80 -28.64 -11.27
CA GLY A 353 16.48 -28.89 -10.68
C GLY A 353 15.68 -29.90 -11.52
N GLN A 354 14.57 -30.39 -10.96
CA GLN A 354 13.68 -31.30 -11.69
C GLN A 354 13.19 -30.65 -12.99
N PRO A 355 13.31 -31.33 -14.15
CA PRO A 355 12.84 -30.81 -15.43
C PRO A 355 11.37 -30.37 -15.39
N ILE A 356 11.02 -29.43 -16.26
CA ILE A 356 9.62 -29.03 -16.50
C ILE A 356 9.12 -29.83 -17.69
N GLU A 357 8.18 -30.73 -17.40
CA GLU A 357 7.62 -31.66 -18.38
C GLU A 357 6.24 -31.19 -18.86
N ALA A 358 5.79 -31.69 -20.01
CA ALA A 358 4.48 -31.33 -20.53
C ALA A 358 3.33 -32.09 -19.86
N VAL A 359 3.60 -33.14 -19.08
CA VAL A 359 2.59 -34.04 -18.52
C VAL A 359 2.62 -33.95 -17.00
N PHE A 360 1.46 -33.65 -16.41
CA PHE A 360 1.33 -33.56 -14.95
C PHE A 360 1.19 -34.95 -14.33
N ASN A 361 1.84 -35.14 -13.19
CA ASN A 361 1.79 -36.35 -12.38
C ASN A 361 1.87 -35.97 -10.89
N PRO A 362 1.57 -36.87 -9.94
CA PRO A 362 1.55 -36.54 -8.51
C PRO A 362 2.87 -36.02 -7.92
N ASN A 363 4.01 -36.28 -8.56
CA ASN A 363 5.34 -35.80 -8.15
C ASN A 363 5.80 -34.59 -8.97
N TYR A 364 4.91 -33.97 -9.73
CA TYR A 364 5.24 -32.85 -10.60
C TYR A 364 5.48 -31.58 -9.78
N LEU A 365 6.64 -30.95 -9.99
CA LEU A 365 6.94 -29.65 -9.40
C LEU A 365 6.45 -28.52 -10.31
N LEU A 366 5.38 -27.83 -9.91
CA LEU A 366 4.86 -26.69 -10.66
C LEU A 366 5.89 -25.55 -10.68
N PRO A 367 6.20 -24.97 -11.85
CA PRO A 367 6.96 -23.72 -11.92
C PRO A 367 6.12 -22.58 -11.38
N ASP A 368 6.72 -21.72 -10.57
CA ASP A 368 6.11 -20.54 -9.98
C ASP A 368 5.79 -19.47 -11.02
N ASN A 369 4.87 -18.58 -10.66
CA ASN A 369 4.49 -17.38 -11.40
C ASN A 369 3.84 -17.67 -12.78
N LEU A 370 3.09 -18.78 -12.88
CA LEU A 370 2.31 -19.13 -14.06
C LEU A 370 0.82 -19.11 -13.74
N VAL A 371 0.02 -18.64 -14.71
CA VAL A 371 -1.43 -18.53 -14.56
C VAL A 371 -2.10 -19.71 -15.23
N PHE A 372 -2.94 -20.42 -14.47
CA PHE A 372 -3.72 -21.55 -14.92
C PHE A 372 -5.22 -21.23 -14.89
N GLN A 373 -5.99 -21.98 -15.66
CA GLN A 373 -7.45 -21.94 -15.63
C GLN A 373 -8.01 -23.36 -15.56
N ILE A 374 -8.94 -23.56 -14.61
CA ILE A 374 -9.68 -24.80 -14.41
C ILE A 374 -11.17 -24.42 -14.41
N GLY A 375 -11.90 -24.83 -15.44
CA GLY A 375 -13.27 -24.36 -15.67
C GLY A 375 -13.33 -22.84 -15.79
N SER A 376 -14.12 -22.20 -14.93
CA SER A 376 -14.22 -20.72 -14.86
C SER A 376 -13.25 -20.07 -13.87
N GLY A 377 -12.50 -20.85 -13.09
CA GLY A 377 -11.59 -20.35 -12.06
C GLY A 377 -10.18 -20.11 -12.58
N TYR A 378 -9.53 -19.05 -12.08
CA TYR A 378 -8.12 -18.75 -12.35
C TYR A 378 -7.25 -19.10 -11.16
N TYR A 379 -6.04 -19.60 -11.44
CA TYR A 379 -5.10 -20.06 -10.42
C TYR A 379 -3.70 -19.52 -10.72
N LEU A 380 -2.96 -19.13 -9.69
CA LEU A 380 -1.54 -18.78 -9.77
C LEU A 380 -0.71 -19.91 -9.17
N SER A 381 0.33 -20.36 -9.86
CA SER A 381 1.30 -21.29 -9.27
C SER A 381 2.31 -20.55 -8.40
N MET A 382 2.46 -20.99 -7.16
CA MET A 382 3.50 -20.52 -6.24
C MET A 382 3.86 -21.66 -5.29
N GLU A 383 5.14 -21.79 -4.95
CA GLU A 383 5.62 -22.76 -3.96
C GLU A 383 5.11 -24.20 -4.23
N ASN A 384 5.10 -24.61 -5.51
CA ASN A 384 4.58 -25.91 -5.96
C ASN A 384 3.08 -26.15 -5.65
N GLN A 385 2.27 -25.10 -5.57
CA GLN A 385 0.83 -25.18 -5.33
C GLN A 385 0.05 -24.31 -6.32
N LEU A 386 -1.18 -24.69 -6.63
CA LEU A 386 -2.15 -23.87 -7.34
C LEU A 386 -3.01 -23.10 -6.36
N HIS A 387 -2.97 -21.77 -6.43
CA HIS A 387 -3.75 -20.89 -5.57
C HIS A 387 -4.87 -20.25 -6.38
N LEU A 388 -6.12 -20.46 -5.99
CA LEU A 388 -7.26 -19.75 -6.59
C LEU A 388 -7.06 -18.24 -6.42
N ILE A 389 -7.22 -17.46 -7.50
CA ILE A 389 -6.94 -16.02 -7.51
C ILE A 389 -8.05 -15.24 -8.22
N ASP A 390 -8.45 -14.12 -7.63
CA ASP A 390 -9.43 -13.21 -8.23
C ASP A 390 -8.86 -12.49 -9.47
N MET A 391 -9.69 -12.32 -10.49
CA MET A 391 -9.28 -11.73 -11.77
C MET A 391 -8.82 -10.27 -11.63
N ASN A 392 -9.33 -9.52 -10.66
CA ASN A 392 -8.86 -8.14 -10.43
C ASN A 392 -7.46 -8.13 -9.80
N ILE A 393 -7.12 -9.13 -8.99
CA ILE A 393 -5.76 -9.30 -8.45
C ILE A 393 -4.80 -9.68 -9.58
N LEU A 394 -5.19 -10.61 -10.46
CA LEU A 394 -4.39 -10.96 -11.64
C LEU A 394 -4.10 -9.74 -12.52
N ARG A 395 -5.13 -8.91 -12.78
CA ARG A 395 -4.94 -7.64 -13.50
C ARG A 395 -4.02 -6.69 -12.74
N ARG A 396 -4.16 -6.60 -11.41
CA ARG A 396 -3.33 -5.72 -10.59
C ARG A 396 -1.85 -6.14 -10.59
N LEU A 397 -1.58 -7.44 -10.64
CA LEU A 397 -0.23 -8.00 -10.77
C LEU A 397 0.31 -7.97 -12.21
N ASN A 398 -0.44 -7.41 -13.16
CA ASN A 398 -0.12 -7.42 -14.60
C ASN A 398 0.08 -8.83 -15.20
N LEU A 399 -0.49 -9.87 -14.58
CA LEU A 399 -0.32 -11.25 -15.02
C LEU A 399 -1.33 -11.68 -16.10
N THR A 400 -2.24 -10.79 -16.51
CA THR A 400 -3.22 -11.07 -17.59
C THR A 400 -2.63 -11.02 -18.99
N THR A 401 -1.43 -10.46 -19.16
CA THR A 401 -0.69 -10.47 -20.44
C THR A 401 0.03 -11.80 -20.67
N SER A 402 0.20 -12.61 -19.61
CA SER A 402 0.77 -13.95 -19.69
C SER A 402 -0.25 -14.94 -20.27
N LYS A 403 0.26 -15.98 -20.94
CA LYS A 403 -0.61 -17.04 -21.48
C LYS A 403 -1.26 -17.78 -20.31
N VAL A 404 -2.60 -17.84 -20.31
CA VAL A 404 -3.36 -18.65 -19.36
C VAL A 404 -3.29 -20.12 -19.80
N ILE A 405 -2.78 -20.98 -18.93
CA ILE A 405 -2.59 -22.41 -19.18
C ILE A 405 -3.86 -23.15 -18.78
N GLN A 406 -4.51 -23.79 -19.75
CA GLN A 406 -5.70 -24.59 -19.48
C GLN A 406 -5.31 -25.92 -18.83
N LEU A 407 -6.01 -26.27 -17.75
CA LEU A 407 -5.91 -27.57 -17.10
C LEU A 407 -7.28 -28.26 -17.16
N SER A 408 -7.26 -29.54 -17.52
CA SER A 408 -8.40 -30.41 -17.28
C SER A 408 -8.57 -30.66 -15.77
N GLN A 409 -9.77 -31.06 -15.35
CA GLN A 409 -10.02 -31.42 -13.94
C GLN A 409 -9.10 -32.57 -13.48
N ASN A 410 -8.81 -33.53 -14.36
CA ASN A 410 -7.92 -34.65 -14.05
C ASN A 410 -6.48 -34.20 -13.81
N GLU A 411 -5.98 -33.25 -14.60
CA GLU A 411 -4.65 -32.66 -14.40
C GLU A 411 -4.59 -31.82 -13.12
N ALA A 412 -5.65 -31.07 -12.82
CA ALA A 412 -5.73 -30.31 -11.58
C ALA A 412 -5.72 -31.20 -10.33
N ASN A 413 -6.36 -32.38 -10.39
CA ASN A 413 -6.48 -33.30 -9.27
C ASN A 413 -5.15 -33.96 -8.85
N VAL A 414 -4.14 -33.97 -9.72
CA VAL A 414 -2.81 -34.50 -9.39
C VAL A 414 -1.83 -33.42 -8.92
N LEU A 415 -2.29 -32.15 -8.84
CA LEU A 415 -1.48 -31.01 -8.44
C LEU A 415 -1.90 -30.52 -7.05
N ASN A 416 -0.93 -30.06 -6.27
CA ASN A 416 -1.20 -29.53 -4.93
C ASN A 416 -2.01 -28.23 -5.01
N GLN A 417 -2.98 -28.07 -4.10
CA GLN A 417 -3.79 -26.88 -3.98
C GLN A 417 -3.33 -26.05 -2.78
N GLY A 418 -3.20 -24.75 -2.98
CA GLY A 418 -2.84 -23.79 -1.94
C GLY A 418 -4.03 -22.96 -1.48
N ALA A 419 -3.82 -22.17 -0.42
CA ALA A 419 -4.85 -21.25 0.06
C ALA A 419 -5.18 -20.18 -1.01
N PRO A 420 -6.44 -19.73 -1.13
CA PRO A 420 -6.82 -18.74 -2.13
C PRO A 420 -6.13 -17.39 -1.89
N ILE A 421 -5.67 -16.76 -2.97
CA ILE A 421 -5.13 -15.40 -2.97
C ILE A 421 -6.31 -14.45 -3.12
N ASN A 422 -6.67 -13.80 -2.02
CA ASN A 422 -7.78 -12.86 -1.97
C ASN A 422 -7.30 -11.43 -1.74
N TRP A 423 -8.07 -10.48 -2.28
CA TRP A 423 -8.02 -9.09 -1.91
C TRP A 423 -9.25 -8.83 -1.05
N GLY A 424 -9.05 -8.68 0.24
CA GLY A 424 -10.17 -8.53 1.14
C GLY A 424 -9.70 -8.41 2.57
N PHE A 425 -10.25 -7.40 3.23
CA PHE A 425 -10.13 -7.18 4.66
C PHE A 425 -10.60 -8.43 5.42
N GLN A 426 -9.69 -9.08 6.13
CA GLN A 426 -10.06 -10.02 7.17
C GLN A 426 -10.19 -9.26 8.50
N LYS A 427 -11.35 -8.60 8.70
CA LYS A 427 -12.12 -8.43 9.95
C LYS A 427 -13.12 -7.27 9.85
#